data_AF-A0A840YJA6-F1
#
_entry.id   AF-A0A840YJA6-F1
#
_cell.length_a   1.000
_cell.length_b   1.000
_cell.length_c   1.000
_cell.angle_alpha   90.00
_cell.angle_beta   90.00
_cell.angle_gamma   90.00
#
_symmetry.space_group_name_H-M   'P 1'
#
loop_
_entity.id
_entity.type
_entity.pdbx_description
1 polymer ?
#
loop_
_entity_poly.entity_id
_entity_poly.type
_entity_poly.pdbx_seq_one_letter_code
_entity_poly.pdbx_strand_id
1 'polypeptide(L)'
;MREGEGHGAAQSRPSEASAPAMPAARLIGESPVPVWSMPGSALLRRALARAGMVDVAAWEGEAPGGAGAPGGAAGLLLMRADHVYDAALVAGLARNPGRLLCRPGDGLPVAAHLPAGAGAAGIAAALEAGRGAGDAAFAGLRPAAPTDLTESYNKALRKRGNPYLLRLAPETRRAVEWEMFGGSYKGVTDAITKHVWPRPAFHVVRACAALGITPNQVTLASLVLVFVALWLFMQGAFLPGLLAAWVMTFLDTVDGKLARVTLTSTPLGNVFDHAIDLIHPPFWWLAWIYGLEAAGMPLAHPVIVGAVVFGGYVAQRLQEGLFLGLYRMEIHVWRRFDSFFRLWIARRNPNLLLLSLGTLAGRPDLGMLAVAAWTLFGCVEQAVVTVQAGLARRRAPLRSWLEG
;
A
#
# COMPACT_ATOMS: atom_id res chain seq x y z
N MET A 1 -38.22 -50.25 32.08
CA MET A 1 -36.87 -49.82 31.67
C MET A 1 -37.06 -48.85 30.50
N ARG A 2 -37.39 -47.58 30.74
CA ARG A 2 -36.48 -46.40 30.68
C ARG A 2 -35.48 -46.53 29.52
N GLU A 3 -35.84 -45.98 28.35
CA GLU A 3 -35.56 -44.61 27.88
C GLU A 3 -34.15 -44.45 27.29
N GLY A 4 -34.07 -43.97 26.06
CA GLY A 4 -32.85 -43.73 25.31
C GLY A 4 -33.15 -43.27 23.88
N GLU A 5 -33.75 -42.09 23.76
CA GLU A 5 -33.99 -41.38 22.51
C GLU A 5 -32.66 -41.02 21.82
N GLY A 6 -32.55 -41.33 20.52
CA GLY A 6 -31.48 -40.87 19.65
C GLY A 6 -32.04 -40.02 18.51
N HIS A 7 -32.44 -38.79 18.80
CA HIS A 7 -32.79 -37.78 17.79
C HIS A 7 -31.52 -37.30 17.07
N GLY A 8 -31.17 -37.95 15.96
CA GLY A 8 -30.18 -37.46 15.01
C GLY A 8 -30.80 -36.46 14.04
N ALA A 9 -31.06 -35.23 14.51
CA ALA A 9 -31.42 -34.13 13.63
C ALA A 9 -30.25 -33.86 12.67
N ALA A 10 -30.44 -34.17 11.38
CA ALA A 10 -29.55 -33.73 10.33
C ALA A 10 -29.61 -32.20 10.25
N GLN A 11 -28.69 -31.54 10.96
CA GLN A 11 -28.43 -30.11 10.78
C GLN A 11 -27.88 -29.92 9.35
N SER A 12 -28.77 -29.49 8.45
CA SER A 12 -28.40 -28.93 7.18
C SER A 12 -27.36 -27.85 7.41
N ARG A 13 -26.15 -28.07 6.90
CA ARG A 13 -25.11 -27.04 6.84
C ARG A 13 -25.74 -25.81 6.17
N PRO A 14 -25.59 -24.60 6.74
CA PRO A 14 -25.99 -23.40 6.02
C PRO A 14 -25.22 -23.39 4.70
N SER A 15 -25.98 -23.30 3.60
CA SER A 15 -25.46 -23.07 2.26
C SER A 15 -24.38 -22.00 2.35
N GLU A 16 -23.13 -22.36 2.02
CA GLU A 16 -22.14 -21.38 1.61
C GLU A 16 -22.81 -20.58 0.50
N ALA A 17 -23.10 -19.31 0.77
CA ALA A 17 -23.56 -18.41 -0.27
C ALA A 17 -22.46 -18.40 -1.33
N SER A 18 -22.72 -19.06 -2.47
CA SER A 18 -21.87 -19.05 -3.64
C SER A 18 -21.40 -17.63 -3.86
N ALA A 19 -20.09 -17.39 -3.79
CA ALA A 19 -19.53 -16.11 -4.15
C ALA A 19 -20.09 -15.69 -5.52
N PRO A 20 -20.52 -14.43 -5.71
CA PRO A 20 -21.07 -14.01 -6.98
C PRO A 20 -20.05 -14.28 -8.08
N ALA A 21 -20.51 -14.94 -9.15
CA ALA A 21 -19.65 -15.26 -10.29
C ALA A 21 -19.05 -13.96 -10.85
N MET A 22 -17.72 -13.93 -11.00
CA MET A 22 -17.01 -12.74 -11.46
C MET A 22 -17.23 -12.53 -12.96
N PRO A 23 -17.48 -11.29 -13.42
CA PRO A 23 -17.71 -11.01 -14.83
C PRO A 23 -16.48 -11.30 -15.70
N ALA A 24 -16.71 -11.65 -16.96
CA ALA A 24 -15.66 -11.62 -17.97
C ALA A 24 -15.27 -10.17 -18.26
N ALA A 25 -14.00 -9.89 -18.58
CA ALA A 25 -13.53 -8.56 -18.91
C ALA A 25 -12.99 -8.49 -20.35
N ARG A 26 -13.35 -7.43 -21.07
CA ARG A 26 -12.85 -7.14 -22.42
C ARG A 26 -12.29 -5.72 -22.49
N LEU A 27 -11.07 -5.62 -23.03
CA LEU A 27 -10.31 -4.38 -23.10
C LEU A 27 -10.47 -3.73 -24.47
N ILE A 28 -10.87 -2.46 -24.48
CA ILE A 28 -11.14 -1.67 -25.70
C ILE A 28 -9.98 -0.71 -25.94
N GLY A 29 -9.48 -0.69 -27.17
CA GLY A 29 -8.37 0.18 -27.58
C GLY A 29 -7.06 -0.10 -26.83
N GLU A 30 -6.11 0.81 -26.97
CA GLU A 30 -4.84 0.84 -26.25
C GLU A 30 -4.28 2.27 -26.29
N SER A 31 -3.51 2.66 -25.28
CA SER A 31 -2.79 3.94 -25.32
C SER A 31 -1.58 3.84 -26.26
N PRO A 32 -1.28 4.88 -27.06
CA PRO A 32 -0.07 4.92 -27.89
C PRO A 32 1.23 5.03 -27.06
N VAL A 33 1.10 5.33 -25.76
CA VAL A 33 2.22 5.45 -24.84
C VAL A 33 2.09 4.48 -23.66
N PRO A 34 3.20 3.87 -23.21
CA PRO A 34 3.18 3.04 -22.02
C PRO A 34 3.12 3.89 -20.75
N VAL A 35 2.66 3.28 -19.66
CA VAL A 35 2.75 3.82 -18.29
C VAL A 35 3.67 2.91 -17.49
N TRP A 36 4.67 3.44 -16.79
CA TRP A 36 5.68 2.60 -16.10
C TRP A 36 6.33 1.55 -17.00
N SER A 37 6.59 1.92 -18.26
CA SER A 37 7.20 1.06 -19.28
C SER A 37 6.39 -0.21 -19.61
N MET A 38 5.08 -0.22 -19.34
CA MET A 38 4.16 -1.27 -19.77
C MET A 38 2.95 -0.69 -20.52
N PRO A 39 2.34 -1.44 -21.45
CA PRO A 39 1.07 -1.05 -22.06
C PRO A 39 -0.03 -0.83 -21.01
N GLY A 40 -0.98 0.06 -21.31
CA GLY A 40 -2.10 0.35 -20.41
C GLY A 40 -2.95 -0.90 -20.16
N SER A 41 -3.16 -1.71 -21.21
CA SER A 41 -3.84 -3.00 -21.09
C SER A 41 -3.14 -3.98 -20.14
N ALA A 42 -1.81 -4.01 -20.13
CA ALA A 42 -1.05 -4.91 -19.27
C ALA A 42 -1.23 -4.54 -17.78
N LEU A 43 -1.20 -3.25 -17.46
CA LEU A 43 -1.49 -2.76 -16.11
C LEU A 43 -2.95 -3.06 -15.71
N LEU A 44 -3.90 -2.83 -16.61
CA LEU A 44 -5.32 -3.09 -16.36
C LEU A 44 -5.61 -4.58 -16.14
N ARG A 45 -4.97 -5.48 -16.90
CA ARG A 45 -5.02 -6.94 -16.66
C ARG A 45 -4.58 -7.31 -15.25
N ARG A 46 -3.51 -6.67 -14.72
CA ARG A 46 -3.06 -6.90 -13.34
C ARG A 46 -4.08 -6.41 -12.31
N ALA A 47 -4.73 -5.28 -12.56
CA ALA A 47 -5.79 -4.79 -11.69
C ALA A 47 -7.02 -5.72 -11.70
N LEU A 48 -7.41 -6.22 -12.87
CA LEU A 48 -8.52 -7.17 -13.04
C LEU A 48 -8.22 -8.50 -12.34
N ALA A 49 -7.02 -9.04 -12.50
CA ALA A 49 -6.59 -10.27 -11.82
C ALA A 49 -6.63 -10.13 -10.30
N ARG A 50 -6.22 -8.97 -9.74
CA ARG A 50 -6.32 -8.68 -8.30
C ARG A 50 -7.77 -8.59 -7.81
N ALA A 51 -8.69 -8.18 -8.68
CA ALA A 51 -10.10 -8.17 -8.38
C ALA A 51 -10.75 -9.57 -8.49
N GLY A 52 -9.99 -10.60 -8.87
CA GLY A 52 -10.47 -11.99 -8.99
C GLY A 52 -11.01 -12.35 -10.38
N MET A 53 -10.82 -11.51 -11.40
CA MET A 53 -11.25 -11.80 -12.77
C MET A 53 -10.19 -12.61 -13.52
N VAL A 54 -10.60 -13.75 -14.06
CA VAL A 54 -9.74 -14.71 -14.74
C VAL A 54 -9.91 -14.68 -16.26
N ASP A 55 -11.14 -14.47 -16.75
CA ASP A 55 -11.44 -14.29 -18.17
C ASP A 55 -11.23 -12.82 -18.57
N VAL A 56 -10.03 -12.49 -19.03
CA VAL A 56 -9.67 -11.15 -19.51
C VAL A 56 -9.07 -11.24 -20.91
N ALA A 57 -9.71 -10.60 -21.90
CA ALA A 57 -9.24 -10.59 -23.29
C ALA A 57 -9.35 -9.19 -23.92
N ALA A 58 -8.79 -9.01 -25.11
CA ALA A 58 -9.08 -7.83 -25.91
C ALA A 58 -10.54 -7.89 -26.41
N TRP A 59 -11.15 -6.74 -26.67
CA TRP A 59 -12.45 -6.68 -27.32
C TRP A 59 -12.30 -6.93 -28.83
N GLU A 60 -12.90 -8.02 -29.32
CA GLU A 60 -12.80 -8.44 -30.73
C GLU A 60 -14.11 -8.20 -31.51
N GLY A 61 -15.06 -7.45 -30.93
CA GLY A 61 -16.35 -7.14 -31.56
C GLY A 61 -17.52 -8.01 -31.10
N GLU A 62 -17.25 -9.15 -30.46
CA GLU A 62 -18.27 -10.08 -29.97
C GLU A 62 -18.15 -10.32 -28.46
N ALA A 63 -19.30 -10.45 -27.80
CA ALA A 63 -19.36 -10.89 -26.41
C ALA A 63 -18.91 -12.37 -26.32
N PRO A 64 -18.28 -12.80 -25.21
CA PRO A 64 -17.92 -14.19 -25.03
C PRO A 64 -19.14 -15.10 -25.25
N GLY A 65 -19.06 -16.00 -26.23
CA GLY A 65 -20.15 -16.88 -26.63
C GLY A 65 -20.56 -17.85 -25.51
N GLY A 66 -21.86 -17.90 -25.20
CA GLY A 66 -22.43 -18.86 -24.27
C GLY A 66 -22.38 -20.29 -24.82
N ALA A 67 -21.68 -21.18 -24.10
CA ALA A 67 -21.86 -22.65 -24.04
C ALA A 67 -20.60 -23.38 -23.50
N GLY A 68 -19.46 -22.69 -23.30
CA GLY A 68 -18.20 -23.32 -22.85
C GLY A 68 -17.45 -22.62 -21.71
N ALA A 69 -17.95 -21.49 -21.21
CA ALA A 69 -17.37 -20.86 -20.02
C ALA A 69 -17.78 -21.66 -18.77
N PRO A 70 -16.84 -22.18 -17.95
CA PRO A 70 -17.20 -22.87 -16.72
C PRO A 70 -17.82 -21.87 -15.74
N GLY A 71 -19.14 -21.99 -15.54
CA GLY A 71 -19.95 -21.11 -14.70
C GLY A 71 -20.84 -20.19 -15.52
N GLY A 72 -22.16 -20.30 -15.36
CA GLY A 72 -23.17 -19.52 -16.09
C GLY A 72 -22.85 -18.03 -16.14
N ALA A 73 -23.04 -17.43 -17.31
CA ALA A 73 -22.53 -16.12 -17.69
C ALA A 73 -22.77 -15.05 -16.60
N ALA A 74 -21.72 -14.80 -15.81
CA ALA A 74 -21.56 -13.55 -15.09
C ALA A 74 -21.54 -12.40 -16.11
N GLY A 75 -21.89 -11.19 -15.70
CA GLY A 75 -21.92 -10.01 -16.58
C GLY A 75 -20.63 -9.78 -17.40
N LEU A 76 -20.67 -8.79 -18.30
CA LEU A 76 -19.51 -8.43 -19.12
C LEU A 76 -18.97 -7.07 -18.70
N LEU A 77 -17.68 -6.99 -18.38
CA LEU A 77 -16.98 -5.75 -18.07
C LEU A 77 -16.23 -5.25 -19.31
N LEU A 78 -16.65 -4.11 -19.85
CA LEU A 78 -15.98 -3.42 -20.94
C LEU A 78 -15.13 -2.28 -20.36
N MET A 79 -13.84 -2.22 -20.68
CA MET A 79 -12.94 -1.19 -20.15
C MET A 79 -11.99 -0.66 -21.20
N ARG A 80 -11.90 0.67 -21.33
CA ARG A 80 -10.90 1.31 -22.19
C ARG A 80 -9.49 1.14 -21.63
N ALA A 81 -8.56 0.60 -22.43
CA ALA A 81 -7.16 0.39 -22.02
C ALA A 81 -6.25 1.62 -22.21
N ASP A 82 -6.74 2.67 -22.88
CA ASP A 82 -6.07 3.98 -22.94
C ASP A 82 -6.33 4.86 -21.69
N HIS A 83 -6.82 4.24 -20.61
CA HIS A 83 -7.04 4.86 -19.31
C HIS A 83 -6.42 4.00 -18.21
N VAL A 84 -6.02 4.66 -17.13
CA VAL A 84 -5.47 4.03 -15.93
C VAL A 84 -6.47 4.15 -14.79
N TYR A 85 -6.78 3.02 -14.17
CA TYR A 85 -7.78 2.86 -13.12
C TYR A 85 -7.09 2.49 -11.81
N ASP A 86 -7.56 3.06 -10.70
CA ASP A 86 -7.20 2.55 -9.38
C ASP A 86 -7.71 1.11 -9.19
N ALA A 87 -6.91 0.24 -8.57
CA ALA A 87 -7.27 -1.16 -8.38
C ALA A 87 -8.55 -1.33 -7.52
N ALA A 88 -8.79 -0.45 -6.56
CA ALA A 88 -10.03 -0.44 -5.77
C ALA A 88 -11.24 -0.06 -6.62
N LEU A 89 -11.06 0.85 -7.59
CA LEU A 89 -12.11 1.23 -8.54
C LEU A 89 -12.48 0.08 -9.47
N VAL A 90 -11.49 -0.68 -9.95
CA VAL A 90 -11.72 -1.90 -10.74
C VAL A 90 -12.54 -2.93 -9.94
N ALA A 91 -12.15 -3.20 -8.69
CA ALA A 91 -12.88 -4.12 -7.81
C ALA A 91 -14.27 -3.60 -7.42
N GLY A 92 -14.44 -2.28 -7.29
CA GLY A 92 -15.73 -1.63 -7.06
C GLY A 92 -16.67 -1.81 -8.26
N LEU A 93 -16.20 -1.50 -9.45
CA LEU A 93 -16.98 -1.64 -10.69
C LEU A 93 -17.38 -3.09 -10.97
N ALA A 94 -16.45 -4.03 -10.79
CA ALA A 94 -16.71 -5.47 -10.99
C ALA A 94 -17.82 -6.03 -10.09
N ARG A 95 -18.07 -5.42 -8.93
CA ARG A 95 -19.12 -5.84 -7.97
C ARG A 95 -20.47 -5.15 -8.19
N ASN A 96 -20.55 -4.18 -9.09
CA ASN A 96 -21.74 -3.36 -9.30
C ASN A 96 -22.22 -3.45 -10.77
N PRO A 97 -23.05 -4.45 -11.13
CA PRO A 97 -23.60 -4.57 -12.48
C PRO A 97 -24.53 -3.41 -12.83
N GLY A 98 -24.64 -3.10 -14.13
CA GLY A 98 -25.48 -2.02 -14.65
C GLY A 98 -24.87 -0.62 -14.46
N ARG A 99 -23.55 -0.52 -14.20
CA ARG A 99 -22.85 0.75 -13.97
C ARG A 99 -22.05 1.18 -15.19
N LEU A 100 -22.06 2.49 -15.45
CA LEU A 100 -21.26 3.18 -16.44
C LEU A 100 -20.25 4.08 -15.72
N LEU A 101 -18.99 3.67 -15.68
CA LEU A 101 -17.94 4.44 -15.02
C LEU A 101 -17.55 5.64 -15.89
N CYS A 102 -17.75 6.83 -15.33
CA CYS A 102 -17.49 8.11 -15.99
C CYS A 102 -16.26 8.79 -15.38
N ARG A 103 -15.47 9.43 -16.24
CA ARG A 103 -14.25 10.13 -15.85
C ARG A 103 -14.56 11.40 -15.04
N PRO A 104 -13.84 11.66 -13.93
CA PRO A 104 -13.94 12.92 -13.22
C PRO A 104 -13.56 14.11 -14.12
N GLY A 105 -14.34 15.18 -14.07
CA GLY A 105 -14.07 16.44 -14.76
C GLY A 105 -14.91 16.65 -16.02
N ASP A 106 -14.92 15.69 -16.95
CA ASP A 106 -15.65 15.80 -18.22
C ASP A 106 -16.84 14.84 -18.35
N GLY A 107 -16.99 13.88 -17.44
CA GLY A 107 -18.13 12.96 -17.42
C GLY A 107 -18.14 11.94 -18.55
N LEU A 108 -17.03 11.79 -19.29
CA LEU A 108 -16.96 10.82 -20.38
C LEU A 108 -16.95 9.38 -19.84
N PRO A 109 -17.80 8.48 -20.36
CA PRO A 109 -17.76 7.06 -20.07
C PRO A 109 -16.47 6.40 -20.56
N VAL A 110 -15.87 5.56 -19.71
CA VAL A 110 -14.62 4.85 -20.02
C VAL A 110 -14.67 3.35 -19.71
N ALA A 111 -15.64 2.92 -18.91
CA ALA A 111 -15.89 1.50 -18.66
C ALA A 111 -17.38 1.25 -18.34
N ALA A 112 -17.85 0.03 -18.60
CA ALA A 112 -19.22 -0.39 -18.34
C ALA A 112 -19.25 -1.81 -17.78
N HIS A 113 -20.04 -2.04 -16.73
CA HIS A 113 -20.37 -3.38 -16.26
C HIS A 113 -21.78 -3.75 -16.75
N LEU A 114 -21.83 -4.59 -17.76
CA LEU A 114 -23.04 -5.07 -18.40
C LEU A 114 -23.64 -6.24 -17.62
N PRO A 115 -24.95 -6.22 -17.32
CA PRO A 115 -25.66 -7.42 -16.87
C PRO A 115 -25.58 -8.54 -17.91
N ALA A 116 -25.76 -9.79 -17.47
CA ALA A 116 -25.81 -10.94 -18.37
C ALA A 116 -26.89 -10.76 -19.45
N GLY A 117 -26.55 -11.06 -20.71
CA GLY A 117 -27.46 -10.94 -21.86
C GLY A 117 -27.61 -9.53 -22.45
N ALA A 118 -26.95 -8.51 -21.91
CA ALA A 118 -26.97 -7.17 -22.50
C ALA A 118 -26.10 -7.10 -23.78
N GLY A 119 -26.55 -6.32 -24.78
CA GLY A 119 -25.83 -6.13 -26.03
C GLY A 119 -24.53 -5.33 -25.84
N ALA A 120 -23.38 -5.96 -26.11
CA ALA A 120 -22.07 -5.37 -25.83
C ALA A 120 -21.50 -4.50 -26.96
N ALA A 121 -21.76 -4.85 -28.23
CA ALA A 121 -21.10 -4.22 -29.37
C ALA A 121 -21.39 -2.71 -29.51
N GLY A 122 -22.66 -2.31 -29.36
CA GLY A 122 -23.04 -0.89 -29.42
C GLY A 122 -22.42 -0.06 -28.29
N ILE A 123 -22.31 -0.64 -27.09
CA ILE A 123 -21.70 -0.01 -25.91
C ILE A 123 -20.19 0.11 -26.11
N ALA A 124 -19.53 -0.95 -26.58
CA ALA A 124 -18.09 -0.94 -26.87
C ALA A 124 -17.73 0.13 -27.91
N ALA A 125 -18.49 0.22 -29.01
CA ALA A 125 -18.30 1.24 -30.03
C ALA A 125 -18.53 2.67 -29.49
N ALA A 126 -19.54 2.86 -28.64
CA ALA A 126 -19.80 4.15 -28.01
C ALA A 126 -18.69 4.56 -27.03
N LEU A 127 -18.14 3.61 -26.27
CA LEU A 127 -16.98 3.83 -25.39
C LEU A 127 -15.73 4.21 -26.19
N GLU A 128 -15.43 3.48 -27.27
CA GLU A 128 -14.27 3.73 -28.12
C GLU A 128 -14.35 5.11 -28.79
N ALA A 129 -15.52 5.46 -29.34
CA ALA A 129 -15.79 6.76 -29.94
C ALA A 129 -15.85 7.93 -28.94
N GLY A 130 -15.81 7.65 -27.63
CA GLY A 130 -15.83 8.68 -26.58
C GLY A 130 -17.17 9.42 -26.50
N ARG A 131 -18.28 8.73 -26.74
CA ARG A 131 -19.62 9.33 -26.66
C ARG A 131 -20.00 9.65 -25.22
N GLY A 132 -20.78 10.71 -25.01
CA GLY A 132 -21.22 11.13 -23.68
C GLY A 132 -22.18 10.14 -23.01
N ALA A 133 -22.29 10.21 -21.68
CA ALA A 133 -23.11 9.30 -20.87
C ALA A 133 -24.61 9.30 -21.21
N GLY A 134 -25.12 10.32 -21.90
CA GLY A 134 -26.51 10.41 -22.37
C GLY A 134 -26.77 9.79 -23.74
N ASP A 135 -25.78 9.17 -24.39
CA ASP A 135 -25.99 8.48 -25.67
C ASP A 135 -26.94 7.28 -25.51
N ALA A 136 -27.78 7.04 -26.53
CA ALA A 136 -28.75 5.96 -26.54
C ALA A 136 -28.13 4.56 -26.31
N ALA A 137 -26.87 4.36 -26.71
CA ALA A 137 -26.13 3.14 -26.45
C ALA A 137 -26.01 2.82 -24.95
N PHE A 138 -26.05 3.84 -24.08
CA PHE A 138 -25.89 3.69 -22.63
C PHE A 138 -27.21 3.73 -21.85
N ALA A 139 -28.37 3.80 -22.50
CA ALA A 139 -29.66 4.04 -21.84
C ALA A 139 -30.02 3.02 -20.73
N GLY A 140 -29.48 1.80 -20.79
CA GLY A 140 -29.68 0.76 -19.78
C GLY A 140 -28.68 0.78 -18.60
N LEU A 141 -27.74 1.72 -18.57
CA LEU A 141 -26.67 1.80 -17.57
C LEU A 141 -26.79 3.06 -16.72
N ARG A 142 -26.42 2.94 -15.44
CA ARG A 142 -26.41 4.06 -14.49
C ARG A 142 -25.01 4.67 -14.44
N PRO A 143 -24.83 5.96 -14.78
CA PRO A 143 -23.58 6.67 -14.57
C PRO A 143 -23.10 6.57 -13.12
N ALA A 144 -21.79 6.41 -12.95
CA ALA A 144 -21.13 6.38 -11.66
C ALA A 144 -19.78 7.09 -11.75
N ALA A 145 -19.48 7.92 -10.75
CA ALA A 145 -18.16 8.48 -10.52
C ALA A 145 -17.29 7.49 -9.71
N PRO A 146 -15.95 7.64 -9.70
CA PRO A 146 -15.08 6.80 -8.88
C PRO A 146 -15.45 6.74 -7.39
N THR A 147 -15.93 7.86 -6.83
CA THR A 147 -16.39 7.98 -5.44
C THR A 147 -17.63 7.16 -5.13
N ASP A 148 -18.46 6.84 -6.13
CA ASP A 148 -19.68 6.05 -5.94
C ASP A 148 -19.39 4.55 -5.84
N LEU A 149 -18.19 4.13 -6.27
CA LEU A 149 -17.78 2.74 -6.39
C LEU A 149 -16.70 2.32 -5.39
N THR A 150 -16.22 3.25 -4.56
CA THR A 150 -15.10 3.02 -3.65
C THR A 150 -15.37 3.61 -2.27
N GLU A 151 -14.77 3.00 -1.24
CA GLU A 151 -14.79 3.57 0.10
C GLU A 151 -13.82 4.77 0.19
N SER A 152 -14.23 5.83 0.86
CA SER A 152 -13.46 7.08 1.01
C SER A 152 -12.17 6.92 1.83
N TYR A 153 -12.01 5.82 2.58
CA TYR A 153 -10.87 5.56 3.45
C TYR A 153 -10.12 4.28 3.08
N ASN A 154 -8.86 4.40 2.68
CA ASN A 154 -7.99 3.25 2.44
C ASN A 154 -7.22 2.91 3.72
N LYS A 155 -7.68 1.88 4.44
CA LYS A 155 -7.08 1.42 5.71
C LYS A 155 -5.61 1.00 5.55
N ALA A 156 -5.26 0.32 4.46
CA ALA A 156 -3.90 -0.16 4.20
C ALA A 156 -2.89 0.99 3.96
N LEU A 157 -3.34 2.06 3.31
CA LEU A 157 -2.53 3.26 3.05
C LEU A 157 -2.71 4.37 4.09
N ARG A 158 -3.63 4.22 5.06
CA ARG A 158 -3.90 5.21 6.12
C ARG A 158 -4.16 6.60 5.54
N LYS A 159 -4.97 6.65 4.48
CA LYS A 159 -5.22 7.87 3.72
C LYS A 159 -6.67 7.90 3.28
N ARG A 160 -7.28 9.10 3.31
CA ARG A 160 -8.47 9.40 2.52
C ARG A 160 -8.04 9.46 1.05
N GLY A 161 -8.33 8.40 0.29
CA GLY A 161 -7.95 8.31 -1.11
C GLY A 161 -9.14 8.65 -1.99
N ASN A 162 -8.99 9.61 -2.90
CA ASN A 162 -9.88 9.69 -4.06
C ASN A 162 -9.31 8.71 -5.10
N PRO A 163 -10.06 7.70 -5.56
CA PRO A 163 -9.55 6.76 -6.55
C PRO A 163 -9.26 7.53 -7.83
N TYR A 164 -8.10 7.25 -8.43
CA TYR A 164 -7.76 7.89 -9.70
C TYR A 164 -8.39 7.13 -10.87
N LEU A 165 -8.83 7.92 -11.86
CA LEU A 165 -9.25 7.47 -13.17
C LEU A 165 -8.71 8.47 -14.19
N LEU A 166 -7.63 8.09 -14.88
CA LEU A 166 -6.80 9.02 -15.63
C LEU A 166 -6.64 8.57 -17.08
N ARG A 167 -6.78 9.51 -18.03
CA ARG A 167 -6.51 9.26 -19.45
C ARG A 167 -5.01 9.13 -19.68
N LEU A 168 -4.58 8.08 -20.37
CA LEU A 168 -3.19 7.83 -20.74
C LEU A 168 -2.95 8.28 -22.18
N ALA A 169 -2.25 9.40 -22.33
CA ALA A 169 -1.88 10.01 -23.61
C ALA A 169 -0.46 10.59 -23.51
N PRO A 170 0.22 10.90 -24.62
CA PRO A 170 1.58 11.44 -24.60
C PRO A 170 1.74 12.66 -23.68
N GLU A 171 0.74 13.55 -23.66
CA GLU A 171 0.74 14.80 -22.91
C GLU A 171 0.46 14.57 -21.42
N THR A 172 -0.29 13.51 -21.08
CA THR A 172 -0.71 13.22 -19.70
C THR A 172 0.17 12.19 -18.99
N ARG A 173 0.98 11.42 -19.72
CA ARG A 173 1.75 10.28 -19.19
C ARG A 173 2.50 10.59 -17.90
N ARG A 174 3.23 11.71 -17.86
CA ARG A 174 4.03 12.07 -16.68
C ARG A 174 3.15 12.41 -15.47
N ALA A 175 2.02 13.08 -15.71
CA ALA A 175 1.04 13.38 -14.66
C ALA A 175 0.36 12.10 -14.16
N VAL A 176 0.04 11.17 -15.06
CA VAL A 176 -0.52 9.84 -14.71
C VAL A 176 0.46 9.06 -13.83
N GLU A 177 1.73 8.94 -14.25
CA GLU A 177 2.77 8.27 -13.46
C GLU A 177 2.93 8.94 -12.08
N TRP A 178 2.95 10.28 -12.03
CA TRP A 178 3.06 11.01 -10.76
C TRP A 178 1.86 10.77 -9.83
N GLU A 179 0.64 10.81 -10.36
CA GLU A 179 -0.58 10.59 -9.56
C GLU A 179 -0.65 9.15 -9.03
N MET A 180 -0.35 8.16 -9.87
CA MET A 180 -0.23 6.76 -9.45
C MET A 180 0.83 6.60 -8.35
N PHE A 181 1.98 7.24 -8.52
CA PHE A 181 3.07 7.19 -7.55
C PHE A 181 2.67 7.85 -6.23
N GLY A 182 2.04 9.03 -6.27
CA GLY A 182 1.50 9.73 -5.10
C GLY A 182 0.41 8.94 -4.38
N GLY A 183 -0.44 8.23 -5.14
CA GLY A 183 -1.44 7.30 -4.63
C GLY A 183 -0.84 6.15 -3.82
N SER A 184 0.39 5.72 -4.15
CA SER A 184 1.09 4.64 -3.44
C SER A 184 1.69 5.02 -2.07
N TYR A 185 1.64 6.31 -1.67
CA TYR A 185 2.14 6.77 -0.37
C TYR A 185 1.16 6.57 0.78
N LYS A 186 1.70 6.05 1.89
CA LYS A 186 0.98 6.01 3.16
C LYS A 186 0.73 7.45 3.62
N GLY A 187 -0.49 7.76 4.05
CA GLY A 187 -0.87 9.11 4.50
C GLY A 187 -0.16 9.53 5.80
N VAL A 188 0.12 8.54 6.66
CA VAL A 188 0.83 8.72 7.93
C VAL A 188 2.10 7.87 7.95
N THR A 189 3.26 8.53 7.88
CA THR A 189 4.62 7.96 7.87
C THR A 189 5.61 8.95 8.48
N ASP A 190 6.89 8.61 8.59
CA ASP A 190 7.95 9.51 9.08
C ASP A 190 8.22 10.72 8.15
N ALA A 191 8.83 11.77 8.69
CA ALA A 191 9.12 13.01 7.97
C ALA A 191 9.98 12.81 6.71
N ILE A 192 10.99 11.93 6.79
CA ILE A 192 11.93 11.71 5.68
C ILE A 192 11.21 11.03 4.51
N THR A 193 10.50 9.93 4.79
CA THR A 193 9.70 9.24 3.77
C THR A 193 8.63 10.14 3.16
N LYS A 194 8.02 11.02 3.97
CA LYS A 194 6.94 11.90 3.51
C LYS A 194 7.42 13.10 2.68
N HIS A 195 8.55 13.70 3.03
CA HIS A 195 8.96 14.99 2.50
C HIS A 195 10.25 14.96 1.67
N VAL A 196 11.15 14.01 1.93
CA VAL A 196 12.46 13.93 1.25
C VAL A 196 12.43 12.91 0.12
N TRP A 197 11.92 11.71 0.37
CA TRP A 197 11.94 10.60 -0.59
C TRP A 197 11.02 10.68 -1.82
N PRO A 198 9.86 11.38 -1.84
CA PRO A 198 8.93 11.26 -2.97
C PRO A 198 9.52 11.58 -4.34
N ARG A 199 10.20 12.71 -4.48
CA ARG A 199 10.78 13.12 -5.76
C ARG A 199 11.91 12.18 -6.23
N PRO A 200 12.96 11.89 -5.43
CA PRO A 200 14.01 10.99 -5.87
C PRO A 200 13.49 9.56 -6.10
N ALA A 201 12.63 9.05 -5.22
CA ALA A 201 12.06 7.71 -5.37
C ALA A 201 11.20 7.59 -6.64
N PHE A 202 10.47 8.64 -7.03
CA PHE A 202 9.74 8.66 -8.30
C PHE A 202 10.66 8.39 -9.50
N HIS A 203 11.79 9.10 -9.58
CA HIS A 203 12.73 8.94 -10.69
C HIS A 203 13.38 7.56 -10.70
N VAL A 204 13.77 7.04 -9.53
CA VAL A 204 14.39 5.71 -9.42
C VAL A 204 13.39 4.61 -9.74
N VAL A 205 12.14 4.70 -9.26
CA VAL A 205 11.08 3.72 -9.62
C VAL A 205 10.81 3.72 -11.13
N ARG A 206 10.80 4.89 -11.79
CA ARG A 206 10.67 4.96 -13.25
C ARG A 206 11.84 4.29 -13.96
N ALA A 207 13.06 4.53 -13.48
CA ALA A 207 14.26 3.90 -14.04
C ALA A 207 14.23 2.37 -13.84
N CYS A 208 13.89 1.88 -12.65
CA CYS A 208 13.74 0.45 -12.37
C CYS A 208 12.69 -0.19 -13.29
N ALA A 209 11.52 0.45 -13.46
CA ALA A 209 10.49 -0.04 -14.36
C ALA A 209 10.95 -0.08 -15.82
N ALA A 210 11.70 0.93 -16.28
CA ALA A 210 12.26 0.97 -17.63
C ALA A 210 13.37 -0.07 -17.87
N LEU A 211 14.16 -0.39 -16.85
CA LEU A 211 15.24 -1.38 -16.90
C LEU A 211 14.75 -2.81 -16.65
N GLY A 212 13.46 -3.02 -16.38
CA GLY A 212 12.92 -4.34 -16.03
C GLY A 212 13.39 -4.86 -14.67
N ILE A 213 13.91 -3.99 -13.81
CA ILE A 213 14.31 -4.36 -12.45
C ILE A 213 13.04 -4.66 -11.64
N THR A 214 13.02 -5.81 -10.99
CA THR A 214 11.88 -6.26 -10.17
C THR A 214 11.97 -5.70 -8.74
N PRO A 215 10.82 -5.54 -8.03
CA PRO A 215 10.83 -5.16 -6.62
C PRO A 215 11.74 -6.05 -5.77
N ASN A 216 11.69 -7.37 -5.95
CA ASN A 216 12.50 -8.33 -5.20
C ASN A 216 14.02 -8.12 -5.39
N GLN A 217 14.47 -7.68 -6.57
CA GLN A 217 15.89 -7.36 -6.80
C GLN A 217 16.30 -6.12 -6.01
N VAL A 218 15.42 -5.12 -5.94
CA VAL A 218 15.66 -3.91 -5.12
C VAL A 218 15.67 -4.27 -3.64
N THR A 219 14.73 -5.11 -3.19
CA THR A 219 14.68 -5.61 -1.81
C THR A 219 15.95 -6.40 -1.47
N LEU A 220 16.43 -7.28 -2.35
CA LEU A 220 17.69 -8.01 -2.15
C LEU A 220 18.89 -7.06 -2.04
N ALA A 221 18.97 -6.03 -2.89
CA ALA A 221 20.02 -5.03 -2.80
C ALA A 221 19.95 -4.25 -1.47
N SER A 222 18.76 -3.91 -1.01
CA SER A 222 18.56 -3.29 0.31
C SER A 222 19.02 -4.20 1.46
N LEU A 223 18.79 -5.52 1.35
CA LEU A 223 19.23 -6.53 2.32
C LEU A 223 20.75 -6.71 2.32
N VAL A 224 21.44 -6.52 1.20
CA VAL A 224 22.92 -6.50 1.23
C VAL A 224 23.41 -5.29 2.03
N LEU A 225 22.83 -4.11 1.78
CA LEU A 225 23.21 -2.87 2.46
C LEU A 225 22.93 -2.90 3.96
N VAL A 226 21.94 -3.66 4.40
CA VAL A 226 21.74 -4.00 5.81
C VAL A 226 23.00 -4.52 6.47
N PHE A 227 23.57 -5.58 5.88
CA PHE A 227 24.64 -6.34 6.53
C PHE A 227 25.93 -5.54 6.43
N VAL A 228 26.10 -4.81 5.32
CA VAL A 228 27.16 -3.82 5.16
C VAL A 228 27.06 -2.74 6.25
N ALA A 229 25.90 -2.13 6.46
CA ALA A 229 25.72 -1.11 7.50
C ALA A 229 25.95 -1.68 8.91
N LEU A 230 25.40 -2.87 9.20
CA LEU A 230 25.60 -3.57 10.47
C LEU A 230 27.10 -3.79 10.75
N TRP A 231 27.82 -4.35 9.78
CA TRP A 231 29.25 -4.60 9.90
C TRP A 231 30.04 -3.30 10.07
N LEU A 232 29.77 -2.28 9.25
CA LEU A 232 30.45 -0.97 9.36
C LEU A 232 30.20 -0.30 10.72
N PHE A 233 28.98 -0.40 11.27
CA PHE A 233 28.69 0.09 12.61
C PHE A 233 29.47 -0.67 13.67
N MET A 234 29.60 -2.00 13.57
CA MET A 234 30.41 -2.78 14.51
C MET A 234 31.89 -2.39 14.50
N GLN A 235 32.42 -1.97 13.34
CA GLN A 235 33.82 -1.53 13.22
C GLN A 235 34.05 -0.08 13.70
N GLY A 236 33.01 0.63 14.17
CA GLY A 236 33.09 2.05 14.49
C GLY A 236 33.17 2.97 13.26
N ALA A 237 33.00 2.42 12.05
CA ALA A 237 33.00 3.16 10.78
C ALA A 237 31.63 3.81 10.53
N PHE A 238 31.23 4.73 11.41
CA PHE A 238 29.86 5.24 11.48
C PHE A 238 29.41 6.00 10.23
N LEU A 239 30.26 6.84 9.64
CA LEU A 239 29.87 7.63 8.46
C LEU A 239 29.59 6.76 7.21
N PRO A 240 30.48 5.84 6.78
CA PRO A 240 30.15 4.93 5.69
C PRO A 240 29.01 3.97 6.06
N GLY A 241 28.89 3.56 7.33
CA GLY A 241 27.74 2.78 7.80
C GLY A 241 26.41 3.53 7.65
N LEU A 242 26.38 4.83 7.98
CA LEU A 242 25.23 5.70 7.81
C LEU A 242 24.88 5.89 6.33
N LEU A 243 25.89 6.03 5.45
CA LEU A 243 25.65 6.08 4.01
C LEU A 243 24.98 4.80 3.52
N ALA A 244 25.50 3.63 3.88
CA ALA A 244 24.90 2.35 3.54
C ALA A 244 23.47 2.23 4.10
N ALA A 245 23.25 2.64 5.36
CA ALA A 245 21.95 2.63 6.00
C ALA A 245 20.95 3.55 5.29
N TRP A 246 21.32 4.79 4.96
CA TRP A 246 20.44 5.72 4.26
C TRP A 246 20.08 5.23 2.85
N VAL A 247 21.06 4.73 2.09
CA VAL A 247 20.81 4.13 0.77
C VAL A 247 19.87 2.93 0.90
N MET A 248 20.07 2.07 1.90
CA MET A 248 19.16 0.97 2.19
C MET A 248 17.73 1.47 2.43
N THR A 249 17.53 2.46 3.32
CA THR A 249 16.19 2.98 3.64
C THR A 249 15.49 3.60 2.45
N PHE A 250 16.27 4.14 1.51
CA PHE A 250 15.78 4.68 0.27
C PHE A 250 15.35 3.56 -0.70
N LEU A 251 16.15 2.49 -0.83
CA LEU A 251 15.80 1.32 -1.67
C LEU A 251 14.56 0.58 -1.14
N ASP A 252 14.42 0.44 0.17
CA ASP A 252 13.21 -0.08 0.86
C ASP A 252 11.97 0.83 0.67
N THR A 253 12.18 2.09 0.27
CA THR A 253 11.08 2.90 -0.24
C THR A 253 10.81 2.55 -1.70
N VAL A 254 11.84 2.42 -2.53
CA VAL A 254 11.71 2.18 -3.98
C VAL A 254 11.01 0.85 -4.28
N ASP A 255 11.37 -0.25 -3.63
CA ASP A 255 10.79 -1.59 -3.90
C ASP A 255 9.27 -1.63 -3.67
N GLY A 256 8.80 -1.13 -2.54
CA GLY A 256 7.39 -1.10 -2.17
C GLY A 256 6.61 -0.10 -3.02
N LYS A 257 7.25 0.92 -3.60
CA LYS A 257 6.61 1.83 -4.57
C LYS A 257 6.53 1.18 -5.93
N LEU A 258 7.61 0.58 -6.39
CA LEU A 258 7.69 -0.15 -7.64
C LEU A 258 6.63 -1.26 -7.68
N ALA A 259 6.51 -2.08 -6.63
CA ALA A 259 5.52 -3.14 -6.54
C ALA A 259 4.06 -2.63 -6.57
N ARG A 260 3.79 -1.46 -5.99
CA ARG A 260 2.46 -0.85 -5.98
C ARG A 260 2.09 -0.24 -7.33
N VAL A 261 2.96 0.56 -7.94
CA VAL A 261 2.66 1.24 -9.22
C VAL A 261 2.60 0.28 -10.40
N THR A 262 3.34 -0.84 -10.33
CA THR A 262 3.32 -1.91 -11.34
C THR A 262 2.30 -3.01 -11.03
N LEU A 263 1.62 -2.96 -9.88
CA LEU A 263 0.68 -3.97 -9.41
C LEU A 263 1.26 -5.40 -9.32
N THR A 264 2.55 -5.54 -9.00
CA THR A 264 3.24 -6.84 -8.86
C THR A 264 3.50 -7.28 -7.41
N SER A 265 2.89 -6.62 -6.40
CA SER A 265 3.04 -7.07 -5.01
C SER A 265 2.57 -8.52 -4.84
N THR A 266 3.43 -9.36 -4.27
CA THR A 266 3.12 -10.77 -3.95
C THR A 266 3.05 -10.97 -2.43
N PRO A 267 2.29 -11.97 -1.93
CA PRO A 267 2.27 -12.30 -0.52
C PRO A 267 3.66 -12.65 0.03
N LEU A 268 4.46 -13.38 -0.76
CA LEU A 268 5.83 -13.75 -0.39
C LEU A 268 6.75 -12.52 -0.28
N GLY A 269 6.65 -11.58 -1.23
CA GLY A 269 7.40 -10.32 -1.17
C GLY A 269 7.05 -9.52 0.09
N ASN A 270 5.76 -9.40 0.41
CA ASN A 270 5.34 -8.71 1.64
C ASN A 270 5.87 -9.38 2.93
N VAL A 271 5.96 -10.72 2.96
CA VAL A 271 6.53 -11.45 4.11
C VAL A 271 8.04 -11.21 4.21
N PHE A 272 8.73 -11.21 3.08
CA PHE A 272 10.17 -10.95 3.03
C PHE A 272 10.51 -9.52 3.47
N ASP A 273 9.77 -8.51 2.99
CA ASP A 273 9.88 -7.11 3.44
C ASP A 273 9.65 -7.00 4.96
N HIS A 274 8.65 -7.72 5.48
CA HIS A 274 8.34 -7.70 6.90
C HIS A 274 9.42 -8.37 7.77
N ALA A 275 10.02 -9.46 7.27
CA ALA A 275 11.12 -10.15 7.96
C ALA A 275 12.37 -9.27 8.02
N ILE A 276 12.67 -8.57 6.92
CA ILE A 276 13.75 -7.58 6.83
C ILE A 276 13.52 -6.45 7.84
N ASP A 277 12.32 -5.87 7.89
CA ASP A 277 11.97 -4.81 8.84
C ASP A 277 12.16 -5.21 10.32
N LEU A 278 12.14 -6.50 10.64
CA LEU A 278 12.32 -7.02 11.99
C LEU A 278 13.80 -7.12 12.40
N ILE A 279 14.72 -7.31 11.44
CA ILE A 279 16.14 -7.57 11.69
C ILE A 279 16.96 -6.28 11.76
N HIS A 280 16.62 -5.20 11.04
CA HIS A 280 17.59 -4.10 10.90
C HIS A 280 17.59 -3.08 12.01
N PRO A 281 16.45 -2.43 12.35
CA PRO A 281 16.49 -1.31 13.29
C PRO A 281 17.10 -1.68 14.65
N PRO A 282 16.68 -2.76 15.34
CA PRO A 282 17.21 -3.03 16.67
C PRO A 282 18.68 -3.50 16.65
N PHE A 283 19.10 -4.28 15.66
CA PHE A 283 20.46 -4.81 15.60
C PHE A 283 21.48 -3.77 15.11
N TRP A 284 21.10 -2.83 14.24
CA TRP A 284 21.94 -1.69 13.91
C TRP A 284 22.29 -0.84 15.13
N TRP A 285 21.34 -0.64 16.05
CA TRP A 285 21.61 0.13 17.28
C TRP A 285 22.57 -0.61 18.21
N LEU A 286 22.43 -1.94 18.34
CA LEU A 286 23.37 -2.75 19.11
C LEU A 286 24.77 -2.77 18.48
N ALA A 287 24.86 -2.92 17.15
CA ALA A 287 26.12 -2.85 16.41
C ALA A 287 26.79 -1.47 16.56
N TRP A 288 26.00 -0.40 16.55
CA TRP A 288 26.51 0.95 16.80
C TRP A 288 27.08 1.10 18.21
N ILE A 289 26.35 0.63 19.23
CA ILE A 289 26.82 0.65 20.62
C ILE A 289 28.14 -0.13 20.75
N TYR A 290 28.22 -1.31 20.12
CA TYR A 290 29.45 -2.10 20.09
C TYR A 290 30.61 -1.35 19.42
N GLY A 291 30.38 -0.74 18.26
CA GLY A 291 31.40 0.01 17.54
C GLY A 291 31.90 1.28 18.22
N LEU A 292 31.17 1.79 19.23
CA LEU A 292 31.64 2.94 20.01
C LEU A 292 32.90 2.62 20.82
N GLU A 293 33.08 1.35 21.22
CA GLU A 293 34.33 0.91 21.85
C GLU A 293 35.50 1.00 20.88
N ALA A 294 35.33 0.49 19.65
CA ALA A 294 36.34 0.56 18.59
C ALA A 294 36.68 2.00 18.20
N ALA A 295 35.72 2.93 18.31
CA ALA A 295 35.91 4.35 18.04
C ALA A 295 36.51 5.14 19.22
N GLY A 296 36.81 4.50 20.35
CA GLY A 296 37.36 5.16 21.55
C GLY A 296 36.36 6.07 22.27
N MET A 297 35.05 5.88 22.05
CA MET A 297 33.97 6.67 22.66
C MET A 297 32.96 5.77 23.39
N PRO A 298 33.41 4.89 24.31
CA PRO A 298 32.52 3.95 24.97
C PRO A 298 31.45 4.68 25.78
N LEU A 299 30.23 4.14 25.78
CA LEU A 299 29.18 4.62 26.66
C LEU A 299 29.48 4.20 28.11
N ALA A 300 29.09 5.03 29.08
CA ALA A 300 29.21 4.66 30.51
C ALA A 300 28.36 3.43 30.87
N HIS A 301 27.21 3.25 30.21
CA HIS A 301 26.25 2.19 30.50
C HIS A 301 25.73 1.53 29.21
N PRO A 302 26.59 0.83 28.44
CA PRO A 302 26.23 0.34 27.10
C PRO A 302 25.10 -0.69 27.14
N VAL A 303 25.06 -1.56 28.17
CA VAL A 303 24.00 -2.56 28.35
C VAL A 303 22.63 -1.91 28.62
N ILE A 304 22.58 -0.87 29.46
CA ILE A 304 21.33 -0.15 29.76
C ILE A 304 20.84 0.57 28.50
N VAL A 305 21.74 1.26 27.81
CA VAL A 305 21.39 1.96 26.55
C VAL A 305 20.90 0.96 25.50
N GLY A 306 21.58 -0.18 25.35
CA GLY A 306 21.17 -1.28 24.49
C GLY A 306 19.79 -1.83 24.83
N ALA A 307 19.51 -2.06 26.11
CA ALA A 307 18.20 -2.51 26.58
C ALA A 307 17.10 -1.47 26.29
N VAL A 308 17.39 -0.17 26.43
CA VAL A 308 16.43 0.91 26.11
C VAL A 308 16.11 0.95 24.62
N VAL A 309 17.12 0.93 23.73
CA VAL A 309 16.87 1.05 22.29
C VAL A 309 16.26 -0.23 21.70
N PHE A 310 16.73 -1.39 22.12
CA PHE A 310 16.22 -2.68 21.66
C PHE A 310 14.86 -2.98 22.31
N GLY A 311 14.79 -2.94 23.63
CA GLY A 311 13.57 -3.20 24.40
C GLY A 311 12.49 -2.17 24.11
N GLY A 312 12.85 -0.89 23.96
CA GLY A 312 11.92 0.15 23.55
C GLY A 312 11.35 -0.05 22.15
N TYR A 313 12.17 -0.51 21.18
CA TYR A 313 11.66 -0.89 19.85
C TYR A 313 10.59 -1.99 19.95
N VAL A 314 10.86 -3.04 20.71
CA VAL A 314 9.92 -4.15 20.95
C VAL A 314 8.67 -3.64 21.67
N ALA A 315 8.83 -2.86 22.74
CA ALA A 315 7.74 -2.29 23.52
C ALA A 315 6.80 -1.44 22.65
N GLN A 316 7.34 -0.59 21.78
CA GLN A 316 6.51 0.20 20.87
C GLN A 316 5.76 -0.65 19.83
N ARG A 317 6.33 -1.78 19.36
CA ARG A 317 5.59 -2.71 18.48
C ARG A 317 4.45 -3.38 19.23
N LEU A 318 4.71 -3.81 20.47
CA LEU A 318 3.69 -4.39 21.34
C LEU A 318 2.58 -3.38 21.68
N GLN A 319 2.92 -2.13 21.97
CA GLN A 319 1.95 -1.05 22.22
C GLN A 319 1.07 -0.78 20.99
N GLU A 320 1.66 -0.72 19.79
CA GLU A 320 0.90 -0.59 18.54
C GLU A 320 -0.03 -1.78 18.29
N GLY A 321 0.45 -3.01 18.50
CA GLY A 321 -0.34 -4.23 18.37
C GLY A 321 -1.49 -4.29 19.39
N LEU A 322 -1.22 -3.92 20.65
CA LEU A 322 -2.20 -3.82 21.71
C LEU A 322 -3.28 -2.79 21.36
N PHE A 323 -2.90 -1.59 20.94
CA PHE A 323 -3.85 -0.54 20.55
C PHE A 323 -4.73 -1.01 19.38
N LEU A 324 -4.15 -1.67 18.38
CA LEU A 324 -4.88 -2.26 17.27
C LEU A 324 -5.84 -3.37 17.72
N GLY A 325 -5.42 -4.24 18.64
CA GLY A 325 -6.27 -5.29 19.21
C GLY A 325 -7.44 -4.74 20.02
N LEU A 326 -7.18 -3.73 20.85
CA LEU A 326 -8.18 -3.11 21.72
C LEU A 326 -9.20 -2.25 20.96
N TYR A 327 -8.75 -1.50 19.95
CA TYR A 327 -9.54 -0.44 19.32
C TYR A 327 -9.76 -0.63 17.81
N ARG A 328 -9.24 -1.71 17.20
CA ARG A 328 -9.36 -2.04 15.76
C ARG A 328 -8.86 -0.93 14.80
N MET A 329 -8.09 0.00 15.34
CA MET A 329 -7.54 1.19 14.70
C MET A 329 -6.05 1.30 15.04
N GLU A 330 -5.23 1.85 14.16
CA GLU A 330 -3.83 2.13 14.48
C GLU A 330 -3.70 3.33 15.42
N ILE A 331 -2.76 3.29 16.37
CA ILE A 331 -2.54 4.36 17.35
C ILE A 331 -2.26 5.73 16.70
N HIS A 332 -1.54 5.73 15.56
CA HIS A 332 -1.09 6.95 14.87
C HIS A 332 -2.17 7.63 14.04
N VAL A 333 -3.37 7.05 13.91
CA VAL A 333 -4.50 7.66 13.16
C VAL A 333 -5.65 8.06 14.07
N TRP A 334 -5.49 7.99 15.39
CA TRP A 334 -6.57 8.35 16.31
C TRP A 334 -6.84 9.87 16.27
N ARG A 335 -5.84 10.71 16.53
CA ARG A 335 -5.96 12.19 16.46
C ARG A 335 -4.95 12.78 15.47
N ARG A 336 -5.20 14.01 15.05
CA ARG A 336 -4.28 14.79 14.19
C ARG A 336 -2.88 14.88 14.80
N PHE A 337 -2.81 15.08 16.12
CA PHE A 337 -1.56 15.11 16.85
C PHE A 337 -0.79 13.78 16.73
N ASP A 338 -1.46 12.63 16.88
CA ASP A 338 -0.80 11.32 16.81
C ASP A 338 -0.20 11.09 15.41
N SER A 339 -0.89 11.55 14.36
CA SER A 339 -0.35 11.52 12.99
C SER A 339 0.82 12.48 12.77
N PHE A 340 0.81 13.64 13.43
CA PHE A 340 1.95 14.58 13.41
C PHE A 340 3.14 14.00 14.18
N PHE A 341 2.91 13.43 15.36
CA PHE A 341 3.96 12.83 16.17
C PHE A 341 4.62 11.63 15.48
N ARG A 342 3.83 10.86 14.71
CA ARG A 342 4.34 9.78 13.85
C ARG A 342 5.39 10.23 12.82
N LEU A 343 5.47 11.52 12.48
CA LEU A 343 6.54 12.05 11.64
C LEU A 343 7.93 11.87 12.30
N TRP A 344 7.97 11.94 13.63
CA TRP A 344 9.21 12.09 14.40
C TRP A 344 9.45 10.96 15.39
N ILE A 345 8.44 10.16 15.75
CA ILE A 345 8.56 9.08 16.73
C ILE A 345 9.76 8.18 16.47
N ALA A 346 10.43 7.74 17.55
CA ALA A 346 11.65 6.93 17.51
C ALA A 346 11.47 5.66 16.66
N ARG A 347 11.92 5.75 15.43
CA ARG A 347 11.84 4.75 14.36
C ARG A 347 13.10 4.83 13.53
N ARG A 348 13.26 3.91 12.58
CA ARG A 348 14.44 3.81 11.72
C ARG A 348 14.95 5.17 11.21
N ASN A 349 14.15 5.91 10.43
CA ASN A 349 14.64 7.15 9.81
C ASN A 349 14.87 8.29 10.82
N PRO A 350 13.98 8.58 11.79
CA PRO A 350 14.28 9.57 12.83
C PRO A 350 15.52 9.21 13.67
N ASN A 351 15.72 7.94 13.98
CA ASN A 351 16.91 7.50 14.73
C ASN A 351 18.18 7.65 13.89
N LEU A 352 18.14 7.27 12.60
CA LEU A 352 19.27 7.50 11.67
C LEU A 352 19.59 8.99 11.56
N LEU A 353 18.60 9.88 11.62
CA LEU A 353 18.84 11.33 11.62
C LEU A 353 19.61 11.76 12.87
N LEU A 354 19.19 11.33 14.06
CA LEU A 354 19.89 11.64 15.31
C LEU A 354 21.33 11.10 15.32
N LEU A 355 21.53 9.88 14.81
CA LEU A 355 22.85 9.28 14.68
C LEU A 355 23.72 10.01 13.66
N SER A 356 23.12 10.44 12.54
CA SER A 356 23.82 11.25 11.53
C SER A 356 24.31 12.56 12.12
N LEU A 357 23.46 13.26 12.88
CA LEU A 357 23.83 14.52 13.54
C LEU A 357 24.95 14.30 14.56
N GLY A 358 24.85 13.25 15.38
CA GLY A 358 25.90 12.90 16.35
C GLY A 358 27.23 12.60 15.68
N THR A 359 27.25 11.75 14.66
CA THR A 359 28.47 11.39 13.92
C THR A 359 29.09 12.59 13.21
N LEU A 360 28.28 13.44 12.56
CA LEU A 360 28.77 14.66 11.91
C LEU A 360 29.34 15.68 12.90
N ALA A 361 28.83 15.70 14.13
CA ALA A 361 29.39 16.50 15.23
C ALA A 361 30.63 15.85 15.89
N GLY A 362 31.13 14.73 15.36
CA GLY A 362 32.24 13.97 15.95
C GLY A 362 31.89 13.25 17.25
N ARG A 363 30.59 13.14 17.56
CA ARG A 363 30.05 12.56 18.80
C ARG A 363 28.97 11.50 18.50
N PRO A 364 29.35 10.37 17.87
CA PRO A 364 28.46 9.24 17.62
C PRO A 364 27.85 8.63 18.90
N ASP A 365 28.53 8.80 20.03
CA ASP A 365 28.06 8.41 21.38
C ASP A 365 26.85 9.25 21.80
N LEU A 366 26.91 10.58 21.64
CA LEU A 366 25.78 11.48 21.94
C LEU A 366 24.60 11.23 21.00
N GLY A 367 24.87 10.90 19.74
CA GLY A 367 23.83 10.47 18.79
C GLY A 367 23.05 9.26 19.31
N MET A 368 23.76 8.25 19.84
CA MET A 368 23.13 7.05 20.42
C MET A 368 22.34 7.36 21.70
N LEU A 369 22.88 8.21 22.58
CA LEU A 369 22.14 8.66 23.78
C LEU A 369 20.87 9.43 23.42
N ALA A 370 20.91 10.27 22.37
CA ALA A 370 19.72 10.94 21.87
C ALA A 370 18.68 9.95 21.35
N VAL A 371 19.10 8.90 20.62
CA VAL A 371 18.20 7.82 20.19
C VAL A 371 17.57 7.10 21.38
N ALA A 372 18.35 6.78 22.42
CA ALA A 372 17.85 6.12 23.61
C ALA A 372 16.81 6.99 24.36
N ALA A 373 17.13 8.27 24.59
CA ALA A 373 16.22 9.22 25.23
C ALA A 373 14.91 9.39 24.43
N TRP A 374 15.03 9.51 23.11
CA TRP A 374 13.87 9.64 22.22
C TRP A 374 13.01 8.37 22.16
N THR A 375 13.65 7.20 22.21
CA THR A 375 12.96 5.91 22.29
C THR A 375 12.14 5.79 23.57
N LEU A 376 12.74 6.12 24.71
CA LEU A 376 12.05 6.13 25.99
C LEU A 376 10.86 7.09 25.98
N PHE A 377 11.06 8.32 25.48
CA PHE A 377 9.99 9.30 25.33
C PHE A 377 8.84 8.74 24.46
N GLY A 378 9.15 8.13 23.31
CA GLY A 378 8.15 7.52 22.44
C GLY A 378 7.37 6.38 23.11
N CYS A 379 8.01 5.55 23.95
CA CYS A 379 7.32 4.52 24.71
C CYS A 379 6.34 5.10 25.74
N VAL A 380 6.74 6.16 26.45
CA VAL A 380 5.89 6.85 27.42
C VAL A 380 4.72 7.53 26.70
N GLU A 381 4.98 8.23 25.61
CA GLU A 381 3.96 8.89 24.79
C GLU A 381 2.90 7.88 24.33
N GLN A 382 3.31 6.74 23.75
CA GLN A 382 2.36 5.72 23.29
C GLN A 382 1.55 5.10 24.43
N ALA A 383 2.15 4.92 25.61
CA ALA A 383 1.41 4.47 26.79
C ALA A 383 0.34 5.49 27.20
N VAL A 384 0.70 6.78 27.24
CA VAL A 384 -0.24 7.87 27.54
C VAL A 384 -1.37 7.91 26.52
N VAL A 385 -1.07 7.84 25.22
CA VAL A 385 -2.09 7.79 24.15
C VAL A 385 -3.03 6.60 24.33
N THR A 386 -2.48 5.42 24.65
CA THR A 386 -3.29 4.20 24.85
C THR A 386 -4.24 4.33 26.05
N VAL A 387 -3.78 4.91 27.16
CA VAL A 387 -4.62 5.18 28.34
C VAL A 387 -5.69 6.23 28.02
N GLN A 388 -5.33 7.32 27.35
CA GLN A 388 -6.27 8.35 26.92
C GLN A 388 -7.36 7.78 26.01
N ALA A 389 -7.00 6.89 25.08
CA ALA A 389 -7.95 6.21 24.21
C ALA A 389 -8.92 5.34 25.02
N GLY A 390 -8.43 4.64 26.04
CA GLY A 390 -9.26 3.83 26.95
C GLY A 390 -10.26 4.67 27.73
N LEU A 391 -9.85 5.83 28.24
CA LEU A 391 -10.72 6.78 28.93
C LEU A 391 -11.76 7.40 27.97
N ALA A 392 -11.36 7.78 26.77
CA ALA A 392 -12.24 8.35 25.76
C ALA A 392 -13.29 7.34 25.27
N ARG A 393 -12.91 6.06 25.12
CA ARG A 393 -13.82 4.97 24.72
C ARG A 393 -14.99 4.79 25.67
N ARG A 394 -14.83 5.12 26.96
CA ARG A 394 -15.94 5.07 27.95
C ARG A 394 -17.05 6.08 27.65
N ARG A 395 -16.74 7.13 26.89
CA ARG A 395 -17.68 8.21 26.56
C ARG A 395 -18.28 8.06 25.16
N ALA A 396 -17.50 7.61 24.18
CA ALA A 396 -17.94 7.41 22.81
C ALA A 396 -17.07 6.38 22.08
N PRO A 397 -17.60 5.72 21.02
CA PRO A 397 -16.77 4.89 20.13
C PRO A 397 -15.60 5.68 19.55
N LEU A 398 -14.40 5.11 19.60
CA LEU A 398 -13.23 5.72 18.98
C LEU A 398 -13.34 5.63 17.47
N ARG A 399 -13.06 6.74 16.79
CA ARG A 399 -12.96 6.84 15.33
C ARG A 399 -11.65 7.47 14.95
N SER A 400 -11.16 7.12 13.77
CA SER A 400 -9.98 7.75 13.19
C SER A 400 -10.33 9.18 12.79
N TRP A 401 -9.44 10.15 13.05
CA TRP A 401 -9.65 11.51 12.53
C TRP A 401 -9.64 11.55 10.99
N LEU A 402 -9.16 10.49 10.33
CA LEU A 402 -9.25 10.31 8.89
C LEU A 402 -10.61 9.81 8.42
N GLU A 403 -11.63 9.64 9.28
CA GLU A 403 -12.98 9.18 8.87
C GLU A 403 -13.99 10.32 8.73
N GLY A 404 -13.88 11.38 9.53
CA GLY A 404 -14.72 12.58 9.43
C GLY A 404 -14.19 13.68 10.30
#